data_AF-R5MGC6-F1
#
_entry.id   AF-R5MGC6-F1
#
_cell.length_a   1.000
_cell.length_b   1.000
_cell.length_c   1.000
_cell.angle_alpha   90.00
_cell.angle_beta   90.00
_cell.angle_gamma   90.00
#
_symmetry.space_group_name_H-M   'P 1'
#
loop_
_entity.id
_entity.type
_entity.pdbx_description
1 polymer ?
#
loop_
_entity_poly.entity_id
_entity_poly.type
_entity_poly.pdbx_seq_one_letter_code
_entity_poly.pdbx_strand_id
1 'polypeptide(L)'
;MPYVIERWPGGMLTNFPTIRKAVKKMATIDKLTNDGTYSNLSKREILQISRQRAKLEKNLGSIADLTRLPSALFVVDVLKENIAVREANRLGIPVFAIVDTNSDPTNVDFVIPANDDATKSVEVILDACCAAMAEGLEERKAEKVDMEAAGENAPKAAKKKTTKARMDKAEEEAINAAKAAAFMGKDEEA
;
A
#
# COMPACT_ATOMS: atom_id res chain seq x y z
N MET A 1 11.87 2.83 -2.56
CA MET A 1 10.50 2.27 -2.42
C MET A 1 10.28 1.90 -0.96
N PRO A 2 9.10 2.09 -0.37
CA PRO A 2 8.79 1.61 0.97
C PRO A 2 8.84 0.08 1.02
N TYR A 3 9.29 -0.48 2.14
CA TYR A 3 9.41 -1.93 2.31
C TYR A 3 9.02 -2.35 3.73
N VAL A 4 8.82 -3.65 3.96
CA VAL A 4 8.58 -4.24 5.29
C VAL A 4 9.38 -5.52 5.36
N ILE A 5 10.27 -5.63 6.36
CA ILE A 5 11.12 -6.83 6.60
C ILE A 5 10.80 -7.51 7.93
N GLU A 6 10.26 -6.74 8.87
CA GLU A 6 9.78 -7.26 10.13
C GLU A 6 8.32 -7.71 9.96
N ARG A 7 7.65 -7.99 11.06
CA ARG A 7 6.26 -8.47 11.03
C ARG A 7 5.30 -7.45 10.43
N TRP A 8 4.44 -7.90 9.51
CA TRP A 8 3.27 -7.16 9.05
C TRP A 8 2.25 -6.93 10.18
N PRO A 9 2.02 -5.68 10.64
CA PRO A 9 0.99 -5.39 11.62
C PRO A 9 -0.40 -5.48 10.97
N GLY A 10 -1.31 -6.24 11.55
CA GLY A 10 -2.69 -6.28 11.08
C GLY A 10 -3.34 -4.89 11.10
N GLY A 11 -4.04 -4.55 10.04
CA GLY A 11 -4.61 -3.21 9.83
C GLY A 11 -3.64 -2.24 9.16
N MET A 12 -2.52 -2.70 8.61
CA MET A 12 -1.50 -1.84 8.01
C MET A 12 -2.06 -0.98 6.86
N LEU A 13 -2.82 -1.62 5.97
CA LEU A 13 -3.43 -0.96 4.81
C LEU A 13 -4.88 -0.58 5.12
N THR A 14 -5.62 -1.50 5.74
CA THR A 14 -7.07 -1.31 6.00
C THR A 14 -7.36 -0.28 7.09
N ASN A 15 -6.43 -0.07 8.04
CA ASN A 15 -6.49 0.96 9.07
C ASN A 15 -5.30 1.94 8.98
N PHE A 16 -4.97 2.33 7.75
CA PHE A 16 -3.86 3.23 7.45
C PHE A 16 -3.87 4.57 8.24
N PRO A 17 -5.03 5.22 8.52
CA PRO A 17 -5.04 6.43 9.35
C PRO A 17 -4.45 6.22 10.75
N THR A 18 -4.65 5.06 11.36
CA THR A 18 -4.12 4.74 12.69
C THR A 18 -2.62 4.44 12.63
N ILE A 19 -2.18 3.72 11.61
CA ILE A 19 -0.75 3.44 11.37
C ILE A 19 0.01 4.74 11.14
N ARG A 20 -0.55 5.67 10.34
CA ARG A 20 0.04 6.99 10.12
C ARG A 20 0.16 7.80 11.42
N LYS A 21 -0.80 7.68 12.34
CA LYS A 21 -0.69 8.31 13.67
C LYS A 21 0.48 7.72 14.47
N ALA A 22 0.71 6.41 14.40
CA ALA A 22 1.85 5.76 15.05
C ALA A 22 3.20 6.21 14.46
N VAL A 23 3.29 6.29 13.12
CA VAL A 23 4.48 6.85 12.42
C VAL A 23 4.69 8.32 12.79
N LYS A 24 3.62 9.13 12.86
CA LYS A 24 3.73 10.53 13.29
C LYS A 24 4.22 10.66 14.72
N LYS A 25 3.79 9.76 15.62
CA LYS A 25 4.27 9.71 17.01
C LYS A 25 5.78 9.47 17.08
N MET A 26 6.31 8.63 16.19
CA MET A 26 7.74 8.39 16.04
C MET A 26 8.50 9.70 15.72
N ALA A 27 8.03 10.43 14.71
CA ALA A 27 8.61 11.72 14.33
C ALA A 27 8.48 12.79 15.44
N THR A 28 7.41 12.77 16.23
CA THR A 28 7.28 13.66 17.40
C THR A 28 8.32 13.34 18.46
N ILE A 29 8.63 12.07 18.71
CA ILE A 29 9.68 11.67 19.66
C ILE A 29 11.05 12.14 19.18
N ASP A 30 11.33 12.06 17.88
CA ASP A 30 12.59 12.57 17.31
C ASP A 30 12.73 14.08 17.49
N LYS A 31 11.66 14.84 17.27
CA LYS A 31 11.63 16.28 17.55
C LYS A 31 11.87 16.60 19.02
N LEU A 32 11.22 15.88 19.93
CA LEU A 32 11.41 16.06 21.39
C LEU A 32 12.86 15.80 21.83
N THR A 33 13.53 14.86 21.16
CA THR A 33 14.94 14.53 21.41
C THR A 33 15.87 15.65 20.94
N ASN A 34 15.54 16.27 19.81
CA ASN A 34 16.36 17.35 19.22
C ASN A 34 16.14 18.73 19.87
N ASP A 35 14.94 19.02 20.38
CA ASP A 35 14.58 20.31 20.99
C ASP A 35 15.16 20.53 22.41
N GLY A 36 15.94 19.58 22.94
CA GLY A 36 16.54 19.68 24.28
C GLY A 36 15.58 19.49 25.46
N THR A 37 14.26 19.45 25.21
CA THR A 37 13.22 19.13 26.22
C THR A 37 13.44 17.73 26.82
N TYR A 38 14.07 16.83 26.07
CA TYR A 38 14.45 15.49 26.49
C TYR A 38 15.30 15.46 27.77
N SER A 39 16.17 16.47 27.96
CA SER A 39 17.06 16.56 29.12
C SER A 39 16.36 16.97 30.41
N ASN A 40 15.15 17.53 30.32
CA ASN A 40 14.36 17.94 31.48
C ASN A 40 13.49 16.80 32.04
N LEU A 41 13.51 15.62 31.41
CA LEU A 41 12.70 14.46 31.82
C LEU A 41 13.45 13.60 32.84
N SER A 42 12.69 12.86 33.65
CA SER A 42 13.28 11.90 34.57
C SER A 42 13.93 10.73 33.82
N LYS A 43 14.97 10.11 34.40
CA LYS A 43 15.65 8.94 33.81
C LYS A 43 14.68 7.80 33.47
N ARG A 44 13.60 7.65 34.25
CA ARG A 44 12.55 6.66 34.01
C ARG A 44 11.74 6.97 32.75
N GLU A 45 11.35 8.22 32.55
CA GLU A 45 10.59 8.66 31.37
C GLU A 45 11.44 8.60 30.11
N ILE A 46 12.70 9.03 30.20
CA ILE A 46 13.71 8.89 29.13
C ILE A 46 13.80 7.43 28.67
N LEU A 47 13.93 6.49 29.61
CA LEU A 47 14.01 5.07 29.31
C LEU A 47 12.73 4.54 28.63
N GLN A 48 11.55 4.99 29.09
CA GLN A 48 10.28 4.60 28.48
C GLN A 48 10.14 5.13 27.05
N ILE A 49 10.49 6.39 26.82
CA ILE A 49 10.45 7.02 25.49
C ILE A 49 11.44 6.34 24.55
N SER A 50 12.65 6.06 25.01
CA SER A 50 13.68 5.35 24.24
C SER A 50 13.19 3.95 23.81
N ARG A 51 12.64 3.17 24.74
CA ARG A 51 12.06 1.84 24.41
C ARG A 51 10.88 1.94 23.44
N GLN A 52 10.02 2.94 23.62
CA GLN A 52 8.91 3.18 22.70
C GLN A 52 9.41 3.55 21.30
N ARG A 53 10.42 4.41 21.20
CA ARG A 53 11.02 4.82 19.93
C ARG A 53 11.66 3.65 19.20
N ALA A 54 12.42 2.81 19.91
CA ALA A 54 13.07 1.63 19.36
C ALA A 54 12.03 0.60 18.84
N LYS A 55 10.94 0.40 19.58
CA LYS A 55 9.84 -0.48 19.15
C LYS A 55 9.13 0.05 17.90
N LEU A 56 8.88 1.36 17.85
CA LEU A 56 8.26 1.99 16.68
C LEU A 56 9.20 1.95 15.46
N GLU A 57 10.50 2.19 15.64
CA GLU A 57 11.49 2.11 14.57
C GLU A 57 11.54 0.72 13.97
N LYS A 58 11.68 -0.31 14.83
CA LYS A 58 11.76 -1.69 14.38
C LYS A 58 10.56 -2.08 13.53
N ASN A 59 9.35 -1.73 13.97
CA ASN A 59 8.13 -2.22 13.33
C ASN A 59 7.64 -1.33 12.16
N LEU A 60 7.86 -0.02 12.23
CA LEU A 60 7.24 0.96 11.32
C LEU A 60 8.27 1.90 10.66
N GLY A 61 9.56 1.80 10.99
CA GLY A 61 10.60 2.66 10.42
C GLY A 61 10.69 2.55 8.90
N SER A 62 10.54 1.34 8.38
CA SER A 62 10.61 1.06 6.93
C SER A 62 9.44 1.64 6.12
N ILE A 63 8.39 2.11 6.79
CA ILE A 63 7.23 2.78 6.17
C ILE A 63 7.09 4.25 6.59
N ALA A 64 8.12 4.84 7.18
CA ALA A 64 8.10 6.24 7.59
C ALA A 64 7.77 7.20 6.43
N ASP A 65 8.28 6.87 5.23
CA ASP A 65 8.09 7.67 4.01
C ASP A 65 6.73 7.43 3.34
N LEU A 66 5.91 6.49 3.84
CA LEU A 66 4.64 6.12 3.23
C LEU A 66 3.56 7.15 3.57
N THR A 67 3.33 8.09 2.65
CA THR A 67 2.31 9.14 2.82
C THR A 67 0.91 8.70 2.39
N ARG A 68 0.80 7.79 1.43
CA ARG A 68 -0.46 7.31 0.85
C ARG A 68 -0.45 5.79 0.73
N LEU A 69 -1.63 5.20 0.53
CA LEU A 69 -1.73 3.77 0.24
C LEU A 69 -0.91 3.42 -1.03
N PRO A 70 -0.22 2.28 -1.03
CA PRO A 70 0.53 1.82 -2.20
C PRO A 70 -0.41 1.48 -3.36
N SER A 71 0.08 1.63 -4.58
CA SER A 71 -0.67 1.30 -5.80
C SER A 71 -0.55 -0.16 -6.22
N ALA A 72 0.46 -0.86 -5.71
CA ALA A 72 0.67 -2.29 -5.89
C ALA A 72 1.44 -2.83 -4.68
N LEU A 73 1.31 -4.12 -4.41
CA LEU A 73 2.03 -4.83 -3.36
C LEU A 73 2.90 -5.91 -4.01
N PHE A 74 4.14 -6.06 -3.55
CA PHE A 74 4.97 -7.23 -3.87
C PHE A 74 5.17 -8.06 -2.60
N VAL A 75 4.85 -9.34 -2.64
CA VAL A 75 4.89 -10.26 -1.48
C VAL A 75 5.82 -11.42 -1.75
N VAL A 76 6.66 -11.74 -0.78
CA VAL A 76 7.45 -12.98 -0.73
C VAL A 76 6.78 -13.89 0.28
N ASP A 77 6.50 -15.14 -0.10
CA ASP A 77 5.77 -16.13 0.71
C ASP A 77 4.34 -15.69 1.07
N VAL A 78 3.38 -16.12 0.25
CA VAL A 78 1.95 -15.83 0.42
C VAL A 78 1.35 -16.51 1.66
N LEU A 79 1.86 -17.69 2.02
CA LEU A 79 1.36 -18.44 3.16
C LEU A 79 1.65 -17.69 4.47
N LYS A 80 2.87 -17.15 4.60
CA LYS A 80 3.32 -16.41 5.79
C LYS A 80 2.77 -15.00 5.85
N GLU A 81 2.69 -14.30 4.71
CA GLU A 81 2.21 -12.91 4.62
C GLU A 81 0.74 -12.81 4.18
N ASN A 82 -0.08 -13.81 4.55
CA ASN A 82 -1.48 -13.89 4.17
C ASN A 82 -2.34 -12.68 4.63
N ILE A 83 -1.95 -12.02 5.73
CA ILE A 83 -2.62 -10.81 6.23
C ILE A 83 -2.42 -9.66 5.24
N ALA A 84 -1.21 -9.50 4.71
CA ALA A 84 -0.90 -8.44 3.75
C ALA A 84 -1.71 -8.63 2.46
N VAL A 85 -1.75 -9.86 1.94
CA VAL A 85 -2.54 -10.22 0.74
C VAL A 85 -4.03 -9.98 0.97
N ARG A 86 -4.59 -10.43 2.10
CA ARG A 86 -6.00 -10.21 2.43
C ARG A 86 -6.37 -8.73 2.55
N GLU A 87 -5.50 -7.93 3.16
CA GLU A 87 -5.71 -6.49 3.28
C GLU A 87 -5.64 -5.79 1.91
N ALA A 88 -4.69 -6.17 1.07
CA ALA A 88 -4.56 -5.65 -0.29
C ALA A 88 -5.80 -5.98 -1.13
N ASN A 89 -6.25 -7.23 -1.11
CA ASN A 89 -7.44 -7.67 -1.85
C ASN A 89 -8.70 -6.93 -1.41
N ARG A 90 -8.86 -6.71 -0.10
CA ARG A 90 -10.00 -5.94 0.43
C ARG A 90 -10.03 -4.49 -0.07
N LEU A 91 -8.87 -3.91 -0.35
CA LEU A 91 -8.73 -2.54 -0.85
C LEU A 91 -8.64 -2.45 -2.38
N GLY A 92 -8.64 -3.59 -3.09
CA GLY A 92 -8.44 -3.64 -4.53
C GLY A 92 -7.04 -3.21 -4.97
N ILE A 93 -6.03 -3.41 -4.12
CA ILE A 93 -4.63 -3.16 -4.47
C ILE A 93 -4.10 -4.40 -5.18
N PRO A 94 -3.56 -4.28 -6.40
CA PRO A 94 -3.03 -5.44 -7.13
C PRO A 94 -1.82 -6.04 -6.41
N VAL A 95 -1.82 -7.37 -6.32
CA VAL A 95 -0.80 -8.16 -5.60
C VAL A 95 0.06 -8.94 -6.59
N PHE A 96 1.36 -8.68 -6.54
CA PHE A 96 2.40 -9.48 -7.15
C PHE A 96 3.01 -10.36 -6.07
N ALA A 97 3.12 -11.67 -6.27
CA ALA A 97 3.69 -12.52 -5.24
C ALA A 97 4.47 -13.71 -5.78
N ILE A 98 5.50 -14.10 -5.03
CA ILE A 98 6.18 -15.39 -5.20
C ILE A 98 5.31 -16.46 -4.54
N VAL A 99 4.95 -17.49 -5.31
CA VAL A 99 4.11 -18.60 -4.85
C VAL A 99 4.91 -19.89 -4.96
N ASP A 100 5.18 -20.51 -3.82
CA ASP A 100 5.74 -21.86 -3.73
C ASP A 100 4.64 -22.95 -3.69
N THR A 101 5.05 -24.20 -3.75
CA THR A 101 4.21 -25.41 -3.76
C THR A 101 3.15 -25.50 -2.66
N ASN A 102 3.36 -24.84 -1.52
CA ASN A 102 2.46 -24.88 -0.37
C ASN A 102 1.46 -23.71 -0.31
N SER A 103 1.54 -22.77 -1.26
CA SER A 103 0.79 -21.52 -1.26
C SER A 103 -0.37 -21.54 -2.26
N ASP A 104 -1.51 -20.94 -1.89
CA ASP A 104 -2.68 -20.82 -2.78
C ASP A 104 -2.56 -19.56 -3.68
N PRO A 105 -2.47 -19.72 -5.02
CA PRO A 105 -2.35 -18.60 -5.94
C PRO A 105 -3.65 -17.81 -6.16
N THR A 106 -4.81 -18.32 -5.70
CA THR A 106 -6.14 -17.76 -6.03
C THR A 106 -6.30 -16.28 -5.62
N ASN A 107 -5.62 -15.87 -4.55
CA ASN A 107 -5.71 -14.52 -3.99
C ASN A 107 -4.61 -13.56 -4.50
N VAL A 108 -3.88 -13.94 -5.55
CA VAL A 108 -2.77 -13.17 -6.12
C VAL A 108 -3.08 -12.85 -7.58
N ASP A 109 -2.97 -11.57 -7.96
CA ASP A 109 -3.25 -11.14 -9.34
C ASP A 109 -2.13 -11.52 -10.30
N PHE A 110 -0.88 -11.39 -9.86
CA PHE A 110 0.31 -11.66 -10.64
C PHE A 110 1.21 -12.65 -9.92
N VAL A 111 1.05 -13.92 -10.29
CA VAL A 111 1.74 -15.05 -9.66
C VAL A 111 3.11 -15.27 -10.31
N ILE A 112 4.16 -15.35 -9.48
CA ILE A 112 5.51 -15.75 -9.88
C ILE A 112 5.78 -17.11 -9.23
N PRO A 113 5.66 -18.23 -9.97
CA PRO A 113 5.93 -19.55 -9.41
C PRO A 113 7.45 -19.71 -9.20
N ALA A 114 7.89 -19.73 -7.95
CA ALA A 114 9.30 -19.91 -7.60
C ALA A 114 9.44 -20.34 -6.13
N ASN A 115 10.63 -20.83 -5.79
CA ASN A 115 10.99 -21.19 -4.42
C ASN A 115 11.22 -19.92 -3.58
N ASP A 116 10.45 -19.74 -2.51
CA ASP A 116 10.53 -18.62 -1.57
C ASP A 116 11.45 -18.87 -0.35
N ASP A 117 11.75 -20.13 -0.02
CA ASP A 117 12.69 -20.51 1.04
C ASP A 117 14.16 -20.21 0.69
N ALA A 118 14.50 -20.22 -0.60
CA ALA A 118 15.87 -20.05 -1.06
C ALA A 118 16.25 -18.58 -1.25
N THR A 119 17.22 -18.08 -0.47
CA THR A 119 17.72 -16.70 -0.56
C THR A 119 18.14 -16.31 -1.98
N LYS A 120 18.85 -17.19 -2.70
CA LYS A 120 19.28 -16.93 -4.09
C LYS A 120 18.11 -16.79 -5.07
N SER A 121 17.04 -17.54 -4.84
CA SER A 121 15.84 -17.48 -5.68
C SER A 121 15.14 -16.15 -5.50
N VAL A 122 14.91 -15.76 -4.24
CA VAL A 122 14.30 -14.48 -3.87
C VAL A 122 15.15 -13.31 -4.37
N GLU A 123 16.47 -13.36 -4.21
CA GLU A 123 17.39 -12.31 -4.67
C GLU A 123 17.29 -12.09 -6.18
N VAL A 124 17.37 -13.14 -6.99
CA VAL A 124 17.27 -13.03 -8.46
C VAL A 124 15.94 -12.42 -8.90
N ILE A 125 14.83 -12.80 -8.26
CA ILE A 125 13.50 -12.27 -8.59
C ILE A 125 13.38 -10.81 -8.18
N LEU A 126 13.82 -10.47 -6.96
CA LEU A 126 13.77 -9.10 -6.47
C LEU A 126 14.66 -8.18 -7.28
N ASP A 127 15.84 -8.62 -7.70
CA ASP A 127 16.76 -7.85 -8.55
C ASP A 127 16.12 -7.55 -9.91
N ALA A 128 15.52 -8.55 -10.55
CA ALA A 128 14.81 -8.36 -11.81
C ALA A 128 13.63 -7.38 -11.66
N CYS A 129 12.83 -7.52 -10.60
CA CYS A 129 11.72 -6.59 -10.32
C CYS A 129 12.22 -5.18 -10.03
N CYS A 130 13.27 -5.02 -9.22
CA CYS A 130 13.84 -3.71 -8.90
C CYS A 130 14.43 -3.02 -10.14
N ALA A 131 15.10 -3.78 -11.01
CA ALA A 131 15.61 -3.27 -12.28
C ALA A 131 14.48 -2.76 -13.18
N ALA A 132 13.41 -3.55 -13.38
CA ALA A 132 12.24 -3.16 -14.17
C ALA A 132 11.54 -1.92 -13.59
N MET A 133 11.45 -1.82 -12.26
CA MET A 133 10.88 -0.65 -11.59
C MET A 133 11.74 0.59 -11.73
N ALA A 134 13.07 0.45 -11.71
CA ALA A 134 13.99 1.56 -11.91
C ALA A 134 13.88 2.09 -13.35
N GLU A 135 13.85 1.19 -14.34
CA GLU A 135 13.64 1.54 -15.76
C GLU A 135 12.33 2.31 -15.96
N GLY A 136 11.21 1.78 -15.47
CA GLY A 136 9.91 2.48 -15.59
C GLY A 136 9.85 3.81 -14.83
N LEU A 137 10.67 4.00 -13.78
CA LEU A 137 10.78 5.28 -13.08
C LEU A 137 11.57 6.31 -13.90
N GLU A 138 12.62 5.87 -14.60
CA GLU A 138 13.41 6.72 -15.50
C GLU A 138 12.62 7.10 -16.75
N GLU A 139 11.92 6.17 -17.38
CA GLU A 139 11.00 6.46 -18.50
C GLU A 139 9.95 7.50 -18.10
N ARG A 140 9.33 7.32 -16.93
CA ARG A 140 8.34 8.29 -16.42
C ARG A 140 8.95 9.67 -16.17
N LYS A 141 10.22 9.76 -15.79
CA LYS A 141 10.91 11.06 -15.63
C LYS A 141 11.16 11.69 -17.00
N ALA A 142 11.64 10.91 -17.97
CA ALA A 142 11.86 11.37 -19.35
C ALA A 142 10.54 11.87 -19.97
N GLU A 143 9.46 11.09 -19.88
CA GLU A 143 8.13 11.50 -20.36
C GLU A 143 7.62 12.78 -19.70
N LYS A 144 7.89 12.97 -18.39
CA LYS A 144 7.53 14.21 -17.70
C LYS A 144 8.32 15.41 -18.21
N VAL A 145 9.62 15.24 -18.43
CA VAL A 145 10.47 16.30 -18.99
C VAL A 145 10.03 16.65 -20.40
N ASP A 146 9.68 15.65 -21.22
CA ASP A 146 9.16 15.86 -22.57
C ASP A 146 7.77 16.51 -22.57
N MET A 147 6.89 16.13 -21.63
CA MET A 147 5.58 16.77 -21.44
C MET A 147 5.69 18.21 -20.93
N GLU A 148 6.64 18.49 -20.04
CA GLU A 148 6.92 19.85 -19.55
C GLU A 148 7.57 20.71 -20.65
N ALA A 149 8.41 20.11 -21.52
CA ALA A 149 9.00 20.76 -22.69
C ALA A 149 7.99 20.99 -23.83
N ALA A 150 6.97 20.13 -23.97
CA ALA A 150 5.93 20.23 -25.01
C ALA A 150 4.83 21.27 -24.71
N GLY A 151 4.80 21.85 -23.51
CA GLY A 151 3.85 22.90 -23.12
C GLY A 151 2.41 22.40 -22.95
N GLU A 152 1.71 22.95 -21.95
CA GLU A 152 0.29 22.70 -21.70
C GLU A 152 -0.58 23.03 -22.93
N ASN A 153 -0.86 22.06 -23.80
CA ASN A 153 -2.02 22.14 -24.71
C ASN A 153 -2.49 20.78 -25.24
N ALA A 154 -3.79 20.52 -25.00
CA ALA A 154 -4.69 19.50 -25.55
C ALA A 154 -4.82 18.14 -24.80
N PRO A 155 -6.01 17.51 -24.81
CA PRO A 155 -7.05 17.78 -23.81
C PRO A 155 -7.39 16.56 -22.93
N LYS A 156 -7.81 16.84 -21.68
CA LYS A 156 -8.37 15.90 -20.68
C LYS A 156 -9.71 15.25 -21.09
N ALA A 157 -9.97 15.03 -22.38
CA ALA A 157 -11.23 14.50 -22.90
C ALA A 157 -11.21 12.98 -23.15
N ALA A 158 -10.05 12.36 -23.31
CA ALA A 158 -9.95 10.93 -23.63
C ALA A 158 -10.24 10.00 -22.43
N LYS A 159 -9.88 10.41 -21.19
CA LYS A 159 -10.11 9.59 -19.98
C LYS A 159 -11.57 9.49 -19.54
N LYS A 160 -12.46 10.39 -19.99
CA LYS A 160 -13.88 10.38 -19.59
C LYS A 160 -14.75 9.48 -20.49
N LYS A 161 -14.34 9.23 -21.74
CA LYS A 161 -15.08 8.36 -22.66
C LYS A 161 -14.87 6.87 -22.38
N THR A 162 -13.68 6.46 -21.93
CA THR A 162 -13.38 5.05 -21.65
C THR A 162 -14.08 4.53 -20.40
N THR A 163 -14.28 5.34 -19.36
CA THR A 163 -15.03 4.93 -18.16
C THR A 163 -16.53 4.81 -18.43
N LYS A 164 -17.08 5.68 -19.30
CA LYS A 164 -18.51 5.68 -19.63
C LYS A 164 -18.91 4.58 -20.63
N ALA A 165 -17.96 4.12 -21.46
CA ALA A 165 -18.19 3.02 -22.41
C ALA A 165 -18.03 1.62 -21.78
N ARG A 166 -17.54 1.53 -20.53
CA ARG A 166 -17.30 0.27 -19.83
C ARG A 166 -18.37 -0.09 -18.80
N MET A 167 -19.28 0.84 -18.49
CA MET A 167 -20.51 0.54 -17.77
C MET A 167 -21.59 0.32 -18.83
N ASP A 168 -21.90 -0.94 -19.11
CA ASP A 168 -23.00 -1.29 -20.00
C ASP A 168 -24.32 -0.78 -19.41
N LYS A 169 -25.24 -0.37 -20.30
CA LYS A 169 -26.57 0.14 -19.94
C LYS A 169 -27.36 -0.82 -19.01
N ALA A 170 -27.06 -2.12 -19.11
CA ALA A 170 -27.63 -3.16 -18.24
C ALA A 170 -27.16 -3.06 -16.78
N GLU A 171 -25.92 -2.63 -16.53
CA GLU A 171 -25.36 -2.47 -15.19
C GLU A 171 -25.88 -1.18 -14.52
N GLU A 172 -26.09 -0.13 -15.32
CA GLU A 172 -26.73 1.11 -14.85
C GLU A 172 -28.22 0.91 -14.51
N GLU A 173 -28.95 0.12 -15.32
CA GLU A 173 -30.33 -0.29 -15.01
C GLU A 173 -30.41 -1.21 -13.78
N ALA A 174 -29.47 -2.13 -13.59
CA ALA A 174 -29.41 -3.00 -12.41
C ALA A 174 -29.12 -2.21 -11.11
N ILE A 175 -28.21 -1.24 -11.16
CA ILE A 175 -27.90 -0.38 -10.02
C ILE A 175 -29.10 0.52 -9.67
N ASN A 176 -29.81 1.02 -10.67
CA ASN A 176 -31.00 1.85 -10.46
C ASN A 176 -32.18 1.03 -9.91
N ALA A 177 -32.39 -0.20 -10.39
CA ALA A 177 -33.40 -1.12 -9.87
C ALA A 177 -33.10 -1.53 -8.41
N ALA A 178 -31.83 -1.80 -8.08
CA ALA A 178 -31.41 -2.13 -6.71
C ALA A 178 -31.59 -0.95 -5.74
N LYS A 179 -31.33 0.28 -6.20
CA LYS A 179 -31.59 1.50 -5.40
C LYS A 179 -33.08 1.77 -5.20
N ALA A 180 -33.91 1.54 -6.21
CA ALA A 180 -35.35 1.69 -6.11
C ALA A 180 -35.95 0.68 -5.12
N ALA A 181 -35.52 -0.58 -5.17
CA ALA A 181 -35.94 -1.63 -4.23
C ALA A 181 -35.52 -1.31 -2.78
N ALA A 182 -34.30 -0.81 -2.58
CA ALA A 182 -33.80 -0.41 -1.26
C ALA A 182 -34.51 0.83 -0.68
N PHE A 183 -35.09 1.67 -1.53
CA PHE A 183 -35.89 2.83 -1.11
C PHE A 183 -37.31 2.40 -0.73
N MET A 184 -37.95 1.54 -1.52
CA MET A 184 -39.31 1.05 -1.23
C MET A 184 -39.38 0.14 0.01
N GLY A 185 -38.35 -0.66 0.27
CA GLY A 185 -38.29 -1.50 1.48
C GLY A 185 -38.09 -0.75 2.79
N LYS A 186 -37.78 0.56 2.74
CA LYS A 186 -37.66 1.41 3.93
C LYS A 186 -38.97 2.08 4.35
N ASP A 187 -39.96 2.12 3.48
CA ASP A 187 -41.24 2.78 3.74
C ASP A 187 -42.34 1.81 4.24
N GLU A 188 -42.09 0.49 4.25
CA GLU A 188 -43.04 -0.52 4.78
C GLU A 188 -42.78 -0.92 6.25
N GLU A 189 -41.74 -0.40 6.89
CA GLU A 189 -41.37 -0.76 8.28
C GLU A 189 -41.40 0.44 9.25
N ALA A 190 -42.31 1.39 9.00
CA ALA A 190 -42.62 2.52 9.89
C ALA A 190 -44.10 2.56 10.28
#